data_AF-A0A6N7PLC9-F1
#
_entry.id   AF-A0A6N7PLC9-F1
#
_cell.length_a   1.000
_cell.length_b   1.000
_cell.length_c   1.000
_cell.angle_alpha   90.00
_cell.angle_beta   90.00
_cell.angle_gamma   90.00
#
_symmetry.space_group_name_H-M   'P 1'
#
loop_
_entity.id
_entity.type
_entity.pdbx_description
1 polymer ?
#
loop_
_entity_poly.entity_id
_entity_poly.type
_entity_poly.pdbx_seq_one_letter_code
_entity_poly.pdbx_strand_id
1 'polypeptide(L)'
;MSRFPRRWALVAAFPLSLGMGCSLIPLHVQTSGFGEPEPVPLPAENRAQPDAQAREAQDKEDERAEELKDELASLRARIAEGKDPVEDARGFAERVIEARGTKAARRGEFEVPKLEMEALGYLDDAIEKAPSLELFDLLVDVAKLPEADAVVLRACPRVRSKVPAADVHSFVGECLHRADDDAKKLKWQNAAGDVARFRKAEAERVAAEAAAREVERKAQAKTTRYVSAAVFASGRCKFSNCLKDGWTASTPEGDIDVRCSFGDCLKDGWEARFPDGTTARTRCSFSNCMKDGWETSFPDGTTARTRCSFSDCMKNGWDTDLPGGETARTRCSFSDCGKDGWTTDLPGGRSVQCRCNFQKCFVDGATCN
;
A
#
# COMPACT_ATOMS: atom_id res chain seq x y z
N MET A 1 21.38 -46.20 -3.25
CA MET A 1 20.19 -46.59 -4.03
C MET A 1 19.13 -45.51 -3.85
N SER A 2 18.43 -45.14 -4.94
CA SER A 2 17.24 -44.25 -4.99
C SER A 2 17.50 -42.75 -4.77
N ARG A 3 17.87 -41.90 -5.76
CA ARG A 3 17.18 -41.36 -6.98
C ARG A 3 15.89 -40.54 -6.73
N PHE A 4 16.07 -39.22 -6.85
CA PHE A 4 15.24 -38.09 -7.38
C PHE A 4 13.76 -38.32 -7.81
N PRO A 5 12.96 -37.22 -7.84
CA PRO A 5 12.74 -36.59 -9.16
C PRO A 5 12.88 -35.06 -9.21
N ARG A 6 13.31 -34.62 -10.40
CA ARG A 6 13.48 -33.25 -10.90
C ARG A 6 12.14 -32.65 -11.36
N ARG A 7 11.95 -31.35 -11.17
CA ARG A 7 10.90 -30.56 -11.83
C ARG A 7 11.37 -30.09 -13.22
N TRP A 8 10.49 -30.28 -14.20
CA TRP A 8 10.60 -29.80 -15.58
C TRP A 8 9.86 -28.46 -15.72
N ALA A 9 10.39 -27.55 -16.55
CA ALA A 9 9.65 -26.40 -17.08
C ALA A 9 9.58 -26.55 -18.60
N LEU A 10 8.35 -26.57 -19.11
CA LEU A 10 7.97 -26.74 -20.51
C LEU A 10 7.99 -25.40 -21.24
N VAL A 11 8.65 -25.39 -22.40
CA VAL A 11 8.55 -24.37 -23.45
C VAL A 11 7.28 -24.63 -24.25
N ALA A 12 6.43 -23.62 -24.42
CA ALA A 12 5.27 -23.69 -25.31
C ALA A 12 5.53 -22.85 -26.57
N ALA A 13 5.59 -23.53 -27.71
CA ALA A 13 5.54 -22.95 -29.04
C ALA A 13 4.15 -23.23 -29.63
N PHE A 14 3.51 -22.21 -30.22
CA PHE A 14 2.27 -22.36 -30.98
C PHE A 14 2.56 -22.20 -32.48
N PRO A 15 2.17 -23.16 -33.32
CA PRO A 15 2.09 -22.97 -34.76
C PRO A 15 0.65 -22.60 -35.17
N LEU A 16 0.50 -21.69 -36.12
CA LEU A 16 -0.75 -21.49 -36.84
C LEU A 16 -0.48 -21.57 -38.35
N SER A 17 -1.15 -22.52 -38.99
CA SER A 17 -1.25 -22.68 -40.44
C SER A 17 -2.66 -23.18 -40.78
N LEU A 18 -3.07 -22.89 -42.03
CA LEU A 18 -4.32 -23.19 -42.73
C LEU A 18 -5.38 -22.07 -42.57
N GLY A 19 -5.99 -21.51 -43.63
CA GLY A 19 -5.98 -21.81 -45.05
C GLY A 19 -7.34 -21.42 -45.67
N MET A 20 -7.33 -21.15 -46.99
CA MET A 20 -8.46 -21.04 -47.94
C MET A 20 -9.16 -19.67 -48.15
N GLY A 21 -8.81 -19.03 -49.28
CA GLY A 21 -9.64 -19.06 -50.49
C GLY A 21 -10.85 -18.11 -50.59
N CYS A 22 -10.65 -16.95 -51.23
CA CYS A 22 -11.72 -16.23 -51.96
C CYS A 22 -11.15 -15.42 -53.13
N SER A 23 -11.80 -15.57 -54.29
CA SER A 23 -11.49 -14.88 -55.56
C SER A 23 -12.04 -13.45 -55.60
N LEU A 24 -11.13 -12.53 -55.97
CA LEU A 24 -11.27 -11.36 -56.86
C LEU A 24 -12.50 -10.43 -56.77
N ILE A 25 -12.24 -9.22 -56.24
CA ILE A 25 -12.69 -7.93 -56.80
C ILE A 25 -11.50 -6.96 -56.70
N PRO A 26 -11.04 -6.29 -57.78
CA PRO A 26 -9.97 -5.31 -57.68
C PRO A 26 -10.54 -3.99 -57.14
N LEU A 27 -10.49 -3.82 -55.82
CA LEU A 27 -10.63 -2.51 -55.19
C LEU A 27 -9.24 -1.92 -55.03
N HIS A 28 -9.00 -0.79 -55.71
CA HIS A 28 -7.82 0.03 -55.51
C HIS A 28 -7.96 0.74 -54.15
N VAL A 29 -7.55 0.06 -53.08
CA VAL A 29 -7.43 0.64 -51.74
C VAL A 29 -5.96 1.03 -51.56
N GLN A 30 -5.70 2.34 -51.50
CA GLN A 30 -4.46 2.86 -50.95
C GLN A 30 -4.42 2.49 -49.47
N THR A 31 -3.74 1.38 -49.17
CA THR A 31 -3.32 1.04 -47.82
C THR A 31 -2.06 1.86 -47.54
N SER A 32 -2.22 3.02 -46.91
CA SER A 32 -1.12 3.62 -46.16
C SER A 32 -0.82 2.69 -44.99
N GLY A 33 0.14 1.79 -45.19
CA GLY A 33 0.66 0.95 -44.13
C GLY A 33 1.18 1.83 -43.00
N PHE A 34 0.46 1.84 -41.87
CA PHE A 34 1.07 2.09 -40.59
C PHE A 34 1.98 0.89 -40.32
N GLY A 35 3.19 0.92 -40.88
CA GLY A 35 4.26 0.06 -40.42
C GLY A 35 4.46 0.31 -38.93
N GLU A 36 4.65 -0.76 -38.17
CA GLU A 36 5.26 -0.66 -36.84
C GLU A 36 6.43 0.33 -36.94
N PRO A 37 6.46 1.40 -36.12
CA PRO A 37 7.62 2.25 -36.10
C PRO A 37 8.81 1.36 -35.74
N GLU A 38 9.72 1.19 -36.70
CA GLU A 38 11.03 0.62 -36.39
C GLU A 38 11.57 1.39 -35.18
N PRO A 39 12.12 0.70 -34.16
CA PRO A 39 12.73 1.38 -33.03
C PRO A 39 13.85 2.23 -33.61
N VAL A 40 13.62 3.54 -33.70
CA VAL A 40 14.62 4.50 -34.16
C VAL A 40 15.85 4.26 -33.30
N PRO A 41 16.97 3.77 -33.86
CA PRO A 41 18.16 3.54 -33.07
C PRO A 41 18.56 4.89 -32.50
N LEU A 42 18.51 5.02 -31.17
CA LEU A 42 18.98 6.21 -30.49
C LEU A 42 20.39 6.52 -31.02
N PRO A 43 20.65 7.76 -31.47
CA PRO A 43 21.94 8.13 -32.05
C PRO A 43 23.06 7.78 -31.06
N ALA A 44 24.18 7.25 -31.56
CA ALA A 44 25.29 6.76 -30.73
C ALA A 44 25.81 7.80 -29.72
N GLU A 45 25.67 9.09 -30.04
CA GLU A 45 25.96 10.23 -29.16
C GLU A 45 25.14 10.22 -27.85
N ASN A 46 23.88 9.76 -27.89
CA ASN A 46 23.02 9.67 -26.71
C ASN A 46 23.31 8.44 -25.84
N ARG A 47 24.09 7.47 -26.33
CA ARG A 47 24.56 6.31 -25.53
C ARG A 47 25.90 6.58 -24.83
N ALA A 48 26.76 7.42 -25.39
CA ALA A 48 28.07 7.73 -24.80
C ALA A 48 28.00 8.65 -23.57
N GLN A 49 27.00 9.54 -23.51
CA GLN A 49 26.81 10.47 -22.38
C GLN A 49 26.48 9.78 -21.04
N PRO A 50 25.54 8.82 -20.96
CA PRO A 50 25.26 8.13 -19.70
C PRO A 50 26.45 7.26 -19.24
N ASP A 51 27.24 6.70 -20.16
CA ASP A 51 28.42 5.90 -19.80
C ASP A 51 29.55 6.76 -19.21
N ALA A 52 29.76 7.97 -19.73
CA ALA A 52 30.75 8.90 -19.17
C ALA A 52 30.33 9.41 -17.77
N GLN A 53 29.05 9.76 -17.60
CA GLN A 53 28.52 10.17 -16.29
C GLN A 53 28.56 9.04 -15.26
N ALA A 54 28.28 7.80 -15.68
CA ALA A 54 28.38 6.64 -14.80
C ALA A 54 29.82 6.38 -14.34
N ARG A 55 30.81 6.56 -15.21
CA ARG A 55 32.23 6.42 -14.86
C ARG A 55 32.69 7.51 -13.92
N GLU A 56 32.36 8.78 -14.19
CA GLU A 56 32.72 9.88 -13.29
C GLU A 56 32.07 9.73 -11.90
N ALA A 57 30.82 9.26 -11.85
CA ALA A 57 30.15 8.96 -10.59
C ALA A 57 30.83 7.80 -9.83
N GLN A 58 31.30 6.78 -10.56
CA GLN A 58 32.05 5.69 -9.96
C GLN A 58 33.41 6.14 -9.43
N ASP A 59 34.17 6.94 -10.19
CA ASP A 59 35.47 7.45 -9.77
C ASP A 59 35.35 8.29 -8.48
N LYS A 60 34.31 9.13 -8.39
CA LYS A 60 34.00 9.91 -7.17
C LYS A 60 33.60 9.03 -5.99
N GLU A 61 32.88 7.94 -6.23
CA GLU A 61 32.53 6.98 -5.17
C GLU A 61 33.77 6.23 -4.66
N ASP A 62 34.68 5.87 -5.56
CA ASP A 62 35.92 5.17 -5.22
C ASP A 62 36.88 6.11 -4.47
N GLU A 63 37.01 7.37 -4.88
CA GLU A 63 37.77 8.40 -4.15
C GLU A 63 37.24 8.60 -2.73
N ARG A 64 35.91 8.73 -2.57
CA ARG A 64 35.28 8.84 -1.24
C ARG A 64 35.49 7.59 -0.39
N ALA A 65 35.52 6.40 -1.02
CA ALA A 65 35.76 5.17 -0.29
C ALA A 65 37.19 5.09 0.25
N GLU A 66 38.19 5.57 -0.50
CA GLU A 66 39.57 5.67 -0.03
C GLU A 66 39.72 6.71 1.09
N GLU A 67 39.12 7.90 0.94
CA GLU A 67 39.10 8.91 2.00
C GLU A 67 38.54 8.34 3.31
N LEU A 68 37.44 7.59 3.23
CA LEU A 68 36.82 6.98 4.41
C LEU A 68 37.71 5.91 5.06
N LYS A 69 38.51 5.17 4.28
CA LYS A 69 39.49 4.21 4.83
C LYS A 69 40.61 4.93 5.58
N ASP A 70 41.11 6.04 5.01
CA ASP A 70 42.14 6.85 5.63
C ASP A 70 41.65 7.50 6.93
N GLU A 71 40.41 8.01 6.95
CA GLU A 71 39.77 8.54 8.15
C GLU A 71 39.63 7.47 9.24
N LEU A 72 39.15 6.27 8.89
CA LEU A 72 39.04 5.14 9.83
C LEU A 72 40.40 4.72 10.40
N ALA A 73 41.46 4.72 9.57
CA ALA A 73 42.82 4.43 10.02
C ALA A 73 43.35 5.51 10.98
N SER A 74 43.12 6.78 10.66
CA SER A 74 43.48 7.91 11.52
C SER A 74 42.76 7.87 12.87
N LEU A 75 41.45 7.58 12.87
CA LEU A 75 40.66 7.39 14.09
C LEU A 75 41.17 6.25 14.96
N ARG A 76 41.52 5.10 14.38
CA ARG A 76 42.16 3.99 15.13
C ARG A 76 43.44 4.42 15.82
N ALA A 77 44.30 5.17 15.13
CA ALA A 77 45.54 5.68 15.71
C ALA A 77 45.27 6.62 16.89
N ARG A 78 44.31 7.55 16.75
CA ARG A 78 43.93 8.46 17.85
C ARG A 78 43.33 7.74 19.05
N ILE A 79 42.47 6.74 18.82
CA ILE A 79 41.94 5.88 19.89
C ILE A 79 43.08 5.16 20.64
N ALA A 80 44.07 4.64 19.91
CA ALA A 80 45.24 4.00 20.50
C ALA A 80 46.11 4.97 21.32
N GLU A 81 46.17 6.25 20.95
CA GLU A 81 46.82 7.29 21.74
C GLU A 81 46.06 7.66 23.02
N GLY A 82 44.74 7.44 23.03
CA GLY A 82 43.89 7.60 24.22
C GLY A 82 43.66 9.04 24.68
N LYS A 83 43.84 10.03 23.79
CA LYS A 83 43.69 11.46 24.12
C LYS A 83 42.25 11.87 24.38
N ASP A 84 41.33 11.51 23.48
CA ASP A 84 39.88 11.74 23.64
C ASP A 84 39.10 10.47 23.24
N PRO A 85 39.12 9.44 24.11
CA PRO A 85 38.60 8.12 23.76
C PRO A 85 37.09 8.11 23.52
N VAL A 86 36.35 9.12 23.98
CA VAL A 86 34.90 9.21 23.79
C VAL A 86 34.58 9.81 22.41
N GLU A 87 35.18 10.96 22.10
CA GLU A 87 34.99 11.63 20.81
C GLU A 87 35.55 10.79 19.65
N ASP A 88 36.72 10.19 19.82
CA ASP A 88 37.33 9.38 18.78
C ASP A 88 36.54 8.06 18.55
N ALA A 89 35.99 7.44 19.61
CA ALA A 89 35.14 6.26 19.47
C ALA A 89 33.82 6.59 18.75
N ARG A 90 33.20 7.73 19.09
CA ARG A 90 32.03 8.25 18.38
C ARG A 90 32.33 8.46 16.90
N GLY A 91 33.39 9.20 16.59
CA GLY A 91 33.78 9.48 15.21
C GLY A 91 34.07 8.19 14.43
N PHE A 92 34.72 7.20 15.05
CA PHE A 92 34.95 5.90 14.41
C PHE A 92 33.64 5.18 14.10
N ALA A 93 32.72 5.10 15.06
CA ALA A 93 31.41 4.46 14.86
C ALA A 93 30.59 5.12 13.74
N GLU A 94 30.54 6.45 13.71
CA GLU A 94 29.85 7.21 12.65
C GLU A 94 30.41 6.91 11.26
N ARG A 95 31.75 6.85 11.12
CA ARG A 95 32.38 6.49 9.84
C ARG A 95 32.17 5.03 9.45
N VAL A 96 32.06 4.11 10.41
CA VAL A 96 31.67 2.72 10.12
C VAL A 96 30.22 2.65 9.61
N ILE A 97 29.30 3.39 10.22
CA ILE A 97 27.90 3.49 9.77
C ILE A 97 27.84 4.08 8.36
N GLU A 98 28.60 5.14 8.09
CA GLU A 98 28.73 5.73 6.76
C GLU A 98 29.27 4.72 5.74
N ALA A 99 30.36 4.01 6.07
CA ALA A 99 31.00 3.03 5.22
C ALA A 99 30.03 1.93 4.78
N ARG A 100 29.23 1.41 5.71
CA ARG A 100 28.22 0.38 5.46
C ARG A 100 27.20 0.79 4.39
N GLY A 101 26.86 2.08 4.30
CA GLY A 101 25.89 2.61 3.33
C GLY A 101 26.44 2.71 1.90
N THR A 102 27.75 2.63 1.72
CA THR A 102 28.42 2.89 0.43
C THR A 102 28.30 1.73 -0.56
N LYS A 103 28.49 2.02 -1.86
CA LYS A 103 28.60 0.97 -2.88
C LYS A 103 29.87 0.14 -2.72
N ALA A 104 30.98 0.75 -2.29
CA ALA A 104 32.24 0.09 -1.98
C ALA A 104 32.06 -1.03 -0.94
N ALA A 105 31.26 -0.81 0.12
CA ALA A 105 30.91 -1.86 1.07
C ALA A 105 30.18 -3.04 0.42
N ARG A 106 29.25 -2.78 -0.51
CA ARG A 106 28.54 -3.83 -1.26
C ARG A 106 29.45 -4.61 -2.20
N ARG A 107 30.53 -4.01 -2.67
CA ARG A 107 31.59 -4.66 -3.47
C ARG A 107 32.60 -5.42 -2.61
N GLY A 108 32.50 -5.35 -1.27
CA GLY A 108 33.40 -6.02 -0.34
C GLY A 108 34.72 -5.30 -0.10
N GLU A 109 34.83 -4.01 -0.47
CA GLU A 109 36.04 -3.21 -0.25
C GLU A 109 36.21 -2.76 1.21
N PHE A 110 35.13 -2.82 1.98
CA PHE A 110 35.14 -2.68 3.44
C PHE A 110 34.87 -4.03 4.09
N GLU A 111 35.72 -4.43 5.04
CA GLU A 111 35.43 -5.53 5.96
C GLU A 111 34.40 -5.06 7.01
N VAL A 112 33.19 -4.69 6.59
CA VAL A 112 32.17 -4.05 7.44
C VAL A 112 31.92 -4.82 8.74
N PRO A 113 31.73 -6.16 8.76
CA PRO A 113 31.50 -6.89 10.00
C PRO A 113 32.65 -6.74 11.01
N LYS A 114 33.89 -6.67 10.54
CA LYS A 114 35.07 -6.48 11.41
C LYS A 114 35.13 -5.05 11.93
N LEU A 115 34.88 -4.07 11.07
CA LEU A 115 34.80 -2.66 11.47
C LEU A 115 33.69 -2.41 12.49
N GLU A 116 32.53 -3.04 12.33
CA GLU A 116 31.42 -2.98 13.29
C GLU A 116 31.86 -3.57 14.63
N MET A 117 32.48 -4.75 14.65
CA MET A 117 32.97 -5.35 15.90
C MET A 117 34.03 -4.49 16.61
N GLU A 118 34.93 -3.85 15.87
CA GLU A 118 35.87 -2.89 16.44
C GLU A 118 35.17 -1.65 17.02
N ALA A 119 34.22 -1.07 16.27
CA ALA A 119 33.45 0.07 16.72
C ALA A 119 32.64 -0.24 17.99
N LEU A 120 32.06 -1.44 18.08
CA LEU A 120 31.37 -1.91 19.30
C LEU A 120 32.31 -1.96 20.50
N GLY A 121 33.55 -2.43 20.31
CA GLY A 121 34.57 -2.43 21.38
C GLY A 121 34.90 -1.01 21.85
N TYR A 122 35.19 -0.10 20.91
CA TYR A 122 35.50 1.30 21.24
C TYR A 122 34.32 2.02 21.92
N LEU A 123 33.09 1.76 21.48
CA LEU A 123 31.89 2.33 22.09
C LEU A 123 31.60 1.76 23.48
N ASP A 124 31.82 0.46 23.71
CA ASP A 124 31.65 -0.14 25.05
C ASP A 124 32.63 0.50 26.05
N ASP A 125 33.89 0.69 25.65
CA ASP A 125 34.92 1.37 26.45
C ASP A 125 34.57 2.86 26.69
N ALA A 126 34.06 3.55 25.67
CA ALA A 126 33.63 4.95 25.79
C ALA A 126 32.43 5.09 26.74
N ILE A 127 31.43 4.21 26.63
CA ILE A 127 30.25 4.15 27.51
C ILE A 127 30.68 3.83 28.94
N GLU A 128 31.69 2.99 29.15
CA GLU A 128 32.22 2.73 30.49
C GLU A 128 32.80 3.99 31.15
N LYS A 129 33.49 4.83 30.37
CA LYS A 129 34.10 6.07 30.86
C LYS A 129 33.09 7.21 31.04
N ALA A 130 32.19 7.37 30.08
CA ALA A 130 31.22 8.47 30.04
C ALA A 130 29.87 7.98 29.51
N PRO A 131 29.04 7.31 30.34
CA PRO A 131 27.74 6.82 29.90
C PRO A 131 26.85 7.98 29.43
N SER A 132 26.31 7.88 28.21
CA SER A 132 25.34 8.82 27.66
C SER A 132 24.34 8.08 26.78
N LEU A 133 23.17 8.70 26.56
CA LEU A 133 22.18 8.16 25.62
C LEU A 133 22.71 8.22 24.19
N GLU A 134 23.40 9.29 23.80
CA GLU A 134 23.97 9.45 22.46
C GLU A 134 24.94 8.33 22.06
N LEU A 135 25.84 7.94 22.98
CA LEU A 135 26.76 6.81 22.72
C LEU A 135 26.02 5.47 22.64
N PHE A 136 24.94 5.32 23.42
CA PHE A 136 24.11 4.12 23.36
C PHE A 136 23.36 4.02 22.04
N ASP A 137 22.80 5.11 21.54
CA ASP A 137 22.09 5.15 20.26
C ASP A 137 23.06 4.79 19.11
N LEU A 138 24.29 5.33 19.13
CA LEU A 138 25.34 4.94 18.18
C LEU A 138 25.73 3.47 18.31
N LEU A 139 25.85 2.95 19.52
CA LEU A 139 26.12 1.53 19.77
C LEU A 139 25.03 0.65 19.14
N VAL A 140 23.76 1.02 19.33
CA VAL A 140 22.60 0.34 18.75
C VAL A 140 22.61 0.38 17.22
N ASP A 141 23.04 1.50 16.62
CA ASP A 141 23.12 1.66 15.18
C ASP A 141 24.27 0.90 14.50
N VAL A 142 25.38 0.73 15.21
CA VAL A 142 26.49 -0.16 14.80
C VAL A 142 26.09 -1.62 15.00
N ALA A 143 25.41 -1.96 16.10
CA ALA A 143 25.05 -3.31 16.52
C ALA A 143 23.92 -3.94 15.69
N LYS A 144 24.14 -4.19 14.38
CA LYS A 144 23.16 -4.89 13.52
C LYS A 144 23.33 -6.42 13.52
N LEU A 145 24.41 -6.92 14.12
CA LEU A 145 24.72 -8.34 14.23
C LEU A 145 24.24 -8.90 15.58
N PRO A 146 23.70 -10.14 15.65
CA PRO A 146 23.32 -10.76 16.91
C PRO A 146 24.47 -10.86 17.92
N GLU A 147 25.72 -10.98 17.43
CA GLU A 147 26.92 -11.00 18.26
C GLU A 147 27.12 -9.69 19.04
N ALA A 148 26.53 -8.58 18.56
CA ALA A 148 26.60 -7.27 19.19
C ALA A 148 25.61 -7.10 20.36
N ASP A 149 24.58 -7.95 20.45
CA ASP A 149 23.54 -7.85 21.48
C ASP A 149 24.12 -7.95 22.89
N ALA A 150 25.14 -8.80 23.07
CA ALA A 150 25.85 -8.94 24.33
C ALA A 150 26.55 -7.63 24.75
N VAL A 151 27.02 -6.82 23.81
CA VAL A 151 27.65 -5.51 24.09
C VAL A 151 26.58 -4.50 24.50
N VAL A 152 25.49 -4.41 23.74
CA VAL A 152 24.37 -3.52 24.06
C VAL A 152 23.78 -3.83 25.43
N LEU A 153 23.58 -5.11 25.76
CA LEU A 153 23.06 -5.53 27.06
C LEU A 153 23.99 -5.17 28.24
N ARG A 154 25.32 -5.14 28.03
CA ARG A 154 26.27 -4.65 29.04
C ARG A 154 26.20 -3.12 29.21
N ALA A 155 25.95 -2.39 28.14
CA ALA A 155 25.80 -0.94 28.15
C ALA A 155 24.49 -0.47 28.81
N CYS A 156 23.38 -1.21 28.63
CA CYS A 156 22.06 -0.87 29.17
C CYS A 156 22.07 -0.40 30.64
N PRO A 157 22.60 -1.17 31.62
CA PRO A 157 22.59 -0.73 33.01
C PRO A 157 23.48 0.48 33.30
N ARG A 158 24.53 0.71 32.51
CA ARG A 158 25.44 1.86 32.65
C ARG A 158 24.75 3.15 32.21
N VAL A 159 24.01 3.07 31.10
CA VAL A 159 23.39 4.23 30.44
C VAL A 159 22.06 4.61 31.08
N ARG A 160 21.30 3.66 31.62
CA ARG A 160 19.91 3.88 32.09
C ARG A 160 19.74 5.11 33.00
N SER A 161 20.68 5.36 33.91
CA SER A 161 20.61 6.50 34.85
C SER A 161 20.75 7.88 34.19
N LYS A 162 21.22 7.91 32.95
CA LYS A 162 21.45 9.11 32.13
C LYS A 162 20.35 9.33 31.09
N VAL A 163 19.44 8.37 30.93
CA VAL A 163 18.32 8.44 29.98
C VAL A 163 17.25 9.41 30.51
N PRO A 164 16.88 10.47 29.77
CA PRO A 164 15.79 11.36 30.14
C PRO A 164 14.47 10.61 30.25
N ALA A 165 13.56 11.10 31.11
CA ALA A 165 12.28 10.42 31.36
C ALA A 165 11.44 10.19 30.09
N ALA A 166 11.54 11.09 29.10
CA ALA A 166 10.85 10.99 27.81
C ALA A 166 11.35 9.80 26.96
N ASP A 167 12.63 9.43 27.11
CA ASP A 167 13.30 8.44 26.25
C ASP A 167 13.40 7.06 26.90
N VAL A 168 13.00 6.93 28.18
CA VAL A 168 13.03 5.66 28.92
C VAL A 168 12.24 4.56 28.20
N HIS A 169 11.11 4.91 27.57
CA HIS A 169 10.30 3.94 26.84
C HIS A 169 11.07 3.29 25.68
N SER A 170 11.62 4.11 24.79
CA SER A 170 12.40 3.66 23.63
C SER A 170 13.65 2.90 24.06
N PHE A 171 14.38 3.43 25.05
CA PHE A 171 15.57 2.80 25.61
C PHE A 171 15.29 1.40 26.18
N VAL A 172 14.22 1.25 26.98
CA VAL A 172 13.86 -0.06 27.54
C VAL A 172 13.39 -1.02 26.46
N GLY A 173 12.66 -0.54 25.45
CA GLY A 173 12.29 -1.35 24.29
C GLY A 173 13.51 -1.93 23.59
N GLU A 174 14.52 -1.12 23.32
CA GLU A 174 15.75 -1.57 22.65
C GLU A 174 16.52 -2.59 23.50
N CYS A 175 16.76 -2.28 24.78
CA CYS A 175 17.42 -3.22 25.70
C CYS A 175 16.65 -4.54 25.85
N LEU A 176 15.31 -4.50 25.89
CA LEU A 176 14.47 -5.69 26.00
C LEU A 176 14.48 -6.51 24.69
N HIS A 177 14.49 -5.85 23.54
CA HIS A 177 14.64 -6.50 22.24
C HIS A 177 15.97 -7.26 22.14
N ARG A 178 17.09 -6.63 22.52
CA ARG A 178 18.41 -7.31 22.56
C ARG A 178 18.48 -8.42 23.60
N ALA A 179 17.61 -8.38 24.60
CA ALA A 179 17.46 -9.46 25.58
C ALA A 179 16.61 -10.63 25.07
N ASP A 180 16.15 -10.61 23.81
CA ASP A 180 15.18 -11.59 23.28
C ASP A 180 13.91 -11.64 24.14
N ASP A 181 13.40 -10.45 24.48
CA ASP A 181 12.25 -10.20 25.36
C ASP A 181 12.36 -10.75 26.80
N ASP A 182 13.53 -11.26 27.19
CA ASP A 182 13.79 -11.77 28.53
C ASP A 182 14.19 -10.65 29.50
N ALA A 183 13.18 -10.11 30.18
CA ALA A 183 13.34 -9.07 31.21
C ALA A 183 14.31 -9.45 32.34
N LYS A 184 14.61 -10.74 32.56
CA LYS A 184 15.56 -11.18 33.60
C LYS A 184 17.02 -10.89 33.22
N LYS A 185 17.32 -10.70 31.94
CA LYS A 185 18.66 -10.33 31.47
C LYS A 185 18.99 -8.86 31.74
N LEU A 186 17.98 -8.04 32.05
CA LEU A 186 18.11 -6.61 32.29
C LEU A 186 18.48 -6.33 33.75
N LYS A 187 19.62 -5.66 33.98
CA LYS A 187 20.24 -5.55 35.32
C LYS A 187 20.50 -4.12 35.76
N TRP A 188 19.44 -3.35 36.02
CA TRP A 188 19.56 -2.01 36.65
C TRP A 188 18.49 -1.80 37.73
N GLN A 189 18.66 -0.71 38.50
CA GLN A 189 17.71 -0.35 39.55
C GLN A 189 16.32 -0.11 38.95
N ASN A 190 15.31 -0.85 39.43
CA ASN A 190 13.93 -0.79 38.95
C ASN A 190 13.70 -1.26 37.49
N ALA A 191 14.56 -2.14 36.95
CA ALA A 191 14.37 -2.72 35.60
C ALA A 191 12.99 -3.35 35.39
N ALA A 192 12.50 -4.12 36.36
CA ALA A 192 11.18 -4.72 36.31
C ALA A 192 10.05 -3.68 36.18
N GLY A 193 10.17 -2.55 36.88
CA GLY A 193 9.20 -1.45 36.82
C GLY A 193 9.23 -0.71 35.48
N ASP A 194 10.41 -0.52 34.89
CA ASP A 194 10.53 0.06 33.55
C ASP A 194 9.92 -0.86 32.48
N VAL A 195 10.25 -2.16 32.51
CA VAL A 195 9.70 -3.15 31.58
C VAL A 195 8.18 -3.25 31.70
N ALA A 196 7.64 -3.24 32.92
CA ALA A 196 6.20 -3.27 33.12
C ALA A 196 5.50 -2.04 32.51
N ARG A 197 6.11 -0.85 32.62
CA ARG A 197 5.58 0.38 31.99
C ARG A 197 5.66 0.32 30.47
N PHE A 198 6.79 -0.15 29.92
CA PHE A 198 6.96 -0.35 28.48
C PHE A 198 5.88 -1.30 27.92
N ARG A 199 5.73 -2.49 28.51
CA ARG A 199 4.73 -3.48 28.06
C ARG A 199 3.30 -2.97 28.15
N LYS A 200 2.99 -2.19 29.20
CA LYS A 200 1.67 -1.56 29.34
C LYS A 200 1.42 -0.54 28.21
N ALA A 201 2.37 0.34 27.96
CA ALA A 201 2.25 1.35 26.89
C ALA A 201 2.12 0.69 25.50
N GLU A 202 2.91 -0.35 25.23
CA GLU A 202 2.79 -1.13 24.00
C GLU A 202 1.43 -1.82 23.84
N ALA A 203 0.92 -2.43 24.92
CA ALA A 203 -0.41 -3.04 24.91
C ALA A 203 -1.52 -1.99 24.66
N GLU A 204 -1.42 -0.81 25.26
CA GLU A 204 -2.35 0.31 25.03
C GLU A 204 -2.28 0.83 23.59
N ARG A 205 -1.07 0.95 23.02
CA ARG A 205 -0.85 1.34 21.62
C ARG A 205 -1.48 0.34 20.66
N VAL A 206 -1.20 -0.96 20.84
CA VAL A 206 -1.76 -2.03 20.00
C VAL A 206 -3.28 -2.07 20.12
N ALA A 207 -3.83 -1.91 21.33
CA ALA A 207 -5.28 -1.84 21.54
C ALA A 207 -5.91 -0.62 20.86
N ALA A 208 -5.26 0.55 20.93
CA ALA A 208 -5.72 1.77 20.28
C ALA A 208 -5.71 1.65 18.75
N GLU A 209 -4.66 1.07 18.18
CA GLU A 209 -4.57 0.80 16.74
C GLU A 209 -5.64 -0.20 16.30
N ALA A 210 -5.85 -1.29 17.04
CA ALA A 210 -6.91 -2.25 16.76
C ALA A 210 -8.31 -1.62 16.84
N ALA A 211 -8.55 -0.75 17.82
CA ALA A 211 -9.80 -0.01 17.94
C ALA A 211 -10.00 0.97 16.77
N ALA A 212 -8.95 1.68 16.34
CA ALA A 212 -9.00 2.58 15.18
C ALA A 212 -9.30 1.81 13.88
N ARG A 213 -8.61 0.68 13.65
CA ARG A 213 -8.87 -0.21 12.50
C ARG A 213 -10.31 -0.75 12.51
N GLU A 214 -10.86 -1.07 13.68
CA GLU A 214 -12.25 -1.52 13.80
C GLU A 214 -13.26 -0.40 13.49
N VAL A 215 -12.99 0.83 13.93
CA VAL A 215 -13.80 2.01 13.58
C VAL A 215 -13.79 2.23 12.07
N GLU A 216 -12.62 2.18 11.44
CA GLU A 216 -12.48 2.31 9.98
C GLU A 216 -13.21 1.18 9.24
N ARG A 217 -13.04 -0.07 9.67
CA ARG A 217 -13.73 -1.23 9.08
C ARG A 217 -15.25 -1.07 9.15
N LYS A 218 -15.79 -0.62 10.29
CA LYS A 218 -17.24 -0.34 10.44
C LYS A 218 -17.69 0.79 9.53
N ALA A 219 -16.90 1.85 9.40
CA ALA A 219 -17.20 2.95 8.50
C ALA A 219 -17.23 2.48 7.03
N GLN A 220 -16.25 1.69 6.59
CA GLN A 220 -16.19 1.12 5.24
C GLN A 220 -17.35 0.15 4.97
N ALA A 221 -17.70 -0.70 5.94
CA ALA A 221 -18.87 -1.58 5.83
C ALA A 221 -20.16 -0.76 5.69
N LYS A 222 -20.31 0.30 6.49
CA LYS A 222 -21.43 1.23 6.42
C LYS A 222 -21.51 1.95 5.06
N THR A 223 -20.40 2.46 4.53
CA THR A 223 -20.36 3.02 3.16
C THR A 223 -20.77 1.97 2.13
N THR A 224 -20.22 0.75 2.21
CA THR A 224 -20.54 -0.32 1.25
C THR A 224 -22.04 -0.64 1.27
N ARG A 225 -22.63 -0.70 2.47
CA ARG A 225 -24.06 -0.89 2.68
C ARG A 225 -24.89 0.23 2.03
N TYR A 226 -24.47 1.48 2.18
CA TYR A 226 -25.14 2.62 1.53
C TYR A 226 -25.04 2.59 0.01
N VAL A 227 -23.85 2.32 -0.52
CA VAL A 227 -23.61 2.17 -1.95
C VAL A 227 -24.52 1.10 -2.55
N SER A 228 -24.50 -0.10 -1.96
CA SER A 228 -25.26 -1.25 -2.47
C SER A 228 -26.77 -1.02 -2.50
N ALA A 229 -27.28 -0.18 -1.60
CA ALA A 229 -28.70 0.13 -1.51
C ALA A 229 -29.12 1.39 -2.30
N ALA A 230 -28.29 2.43 -2.38
CA ALA A 230 -28.65 3.72 -3.00
C ALA A 230 -28.19 3.86 -4.46
N VAL A 231 -27.14 3.15 -4.86
CA VAL A 231 -26.61 3.22 -6.23
C VAL A 231 -27.31 2.18 -7.09
N PHE A 232 -27.97 2.67 -8.14
CA PHE A 232 -28.67 1.83 -9.11
C PHE A 232 -27.72 0.79 -9.73
N ALA A 233 -28.14 -0.47 -9.73
CA ALA A 233 -27.41 -1.59 -10.34
C ALA A 233 -25.94 -1.72 -9.86
N SER A 234 -25.68 -1.42 -8.59
CA SER A 234 -24.36 -1.53 -7.96
C SER A 234 -23.91 -2.97 -7.65
N GLY A 235 -24.62 -3.96 -8.16
CA GLY A 235 -24.37 -5.39 -7.95
C GLY A 235 -24.84 -6.22 -9.14
N ARG A 236 -24.97 -7.53 -8.92
CA ARG A 236 -25.37 -8.47 -9.97
C ARG A 236 -26.86 -8.36 -10.25
N CYS A 237 -27.23 -8.08 -11.50
CA CYS A 237 -28.63 -8.04 -11.91
C CYS A 237 -29.29 -9.41 -11.77
N LYS A 238 -30.50 -9.43 -11.21
CA LYS A 238 -31.34 -10.62 -11.21
C LYS A 238 -31.88 -10.84 -12.61
N PHE A 239 -31.84 -12.09 -13.07
CA PHE A 239 -32.32 -12.48 -14.40
C PHE A 239 -31.80 -11.59 -15.55
N SER A 240 -30.58 -11.04 -15.40
CA SER A 240 -29.95 -10.11 -16.34
C SER A 240 -30.73 -8.80 -16.60
N ASN A 241 -31.61 -8.40 -15.67
CA ASN A 241 -32.39 -7.17 -15.77
C ASN A 241 -32.54 -6.43 -14.44
N CYS A 242 -31.56 -5.58 -14.12
CA CYS A 242 -31.59 -4.71 -12.93
C CYS A 242 -32.77 -3.72 -12.93
N LEU A 243 -33.36 -3.38 -14.09
CA LEU A 243 -34.42 -2.38 -14.19
C LEU A 243 -35.78 -2.92 -13.75
N LYS A 244 -36.01 -4.23 -13.95
CA LYS A 244 -37.30 -4.88 -13.67
C LYS A 244 -37.23 -5.81 -12.47
N ASP A 245 -36.15 -6.59 -12.37
CA ASP A 245 -36.03 -7.67 -11.39
C ASP A 245 -35.19 -7.27 -10.17
N GLY A 246 -34.48 -6.14 -10.25
CA GLY A 246 -33.55 -5.66 -9.24
C GLY A 246 -32.20 -6.36 -9.29
N TRP A 247 -31.43 -6.25 -8.22
CA TRP A 247 -30.06 -6.78 -8.15
C TRP A 247 -29.73 -7.32 -6.76
N THR A 248 -28.60 -8.02 -6.68
CA THR A 248 -28.02 -8.47 -5.42
C THR A 248 -26.59 -7.95 -5.34
N ALA A 249 -26.26 -7.34 -4.21
CA ALA A 249 -24.90 -6.85 -3.95
C ALA A 249 -24.29 -7.62 -2.77
N SER A 250 -23.17 -8.29 -3.02
CA SER A 250 -22.45 -9.02 -1.97
C SER A 250 -21.59 -8.05 -1.16
N THR A 251 -21.76 -8.06 0.15
CA THR A 251 -20.99 -7.25 1.10
C THR A 251 -20.32 -8.14 2.14
N PRO A 252 -19.32 -7.64 2.88
CA PRO A 252 -18.72 -8.39 3.99
C PRO A 252 -19.73 -8.83 5.08
N GLU A 253 -20.86 -8.12 5.21
CA GLU A 253 -21.92 -8.41 6.17
C GLU A 253 -22.96 -9.42 5.64
N GLY A 254 -22.88 -9.77 4.36
CA GLY A 254 -23.82 -10.65 3.65
C GLY A 254 -24.40 -10.00 2.40
N ASP A 255 -25.27 -10.74 1.71
CA ASP A 255 -25.91 -10.28 0.48
C ASP A 255 -27.05 -9.30 0.77
N ILE A 256 -27.04 -8.17 0.04
CA ILE A 256 -28.12 -7.19 0.03
C ILE A 256 -29.03 -7.48 -1.16
N ASP A 257 -30.31 -7.73 -0.87
CA ASP A 257 -31.32 -8.05 -1.88
C ASP A 257 -32.09 -6.78 -2.27
N VAL A 258 -31.96 -6.33 -3.51
CA VAL A 258 -32.68 -5.17 -4.02
C VAL A 258 -33.82 -5.61 -4.92
N ARG A 259 -35.00 -5.03 -4.72
CA ARG A 259 -36.21 -5.30 -5.51
C ARG A 259 -36.84 -4.02 -6.01
N CYS A 260 -37.24 -4.01 -7.27
CA CYS A 260 -37.95 -2.89 -7.85
C CYS A 260 -39.36 -2.77 -7.27
N SER A 261 -39.75 -1.56 -6.89
CA SER A 261 -41.13 -1.25 -6.54
C SER A 261 -41.98 -1.39 -7.80
N PHE A 262 -43.15 -2.04 -7.70
CA PHE A 262 -44.11 -2.22 -8.80
C PHE A 262 -43.51 -2.76 -10.13
N GLY A 263 -42.35 -3.43 -10.07
CA GLY A 263 -41.66 -4.00 -11.23
C GLY A 263 -40.89 -2.99 -12.09
N ASP A 264 -40.65 -1.77 -11.64
CA ASP A 264 -39.81 -0.80 -12.36
C ASP A 264 -38.98 0.08 -11.41
N CYS A 265 -37.69 -0.24 -11.29
CA CYS A 265 -36.78 0.46 -10.39
C CYS A 265 -36.60 1.95 -10.74
N LEU A 266 -36.62 2.29 -12.03
CA LEU A 266 -36.30 3.65 -12.50
C LEU A 266 -37.54 4.54 -12.62
N LYS A 267 -38.73 3.96 -12.48
CA LYS A 267 -39.99 4.70 -12.42
C LYS A 267 -40.52 4.83 -10.99
N ASP A 268 -40.52 3.72 -10.26
CA ASP A 268 -41.23 3.60 -8.97
C ASP A 268 -40.26 3.48 -7.76
N GLY A 269 -38.95 3.44 -8.03
CA GLY A 269 -37.91 3.24 -7.02
C GLY A 269 -37.74 1.77 -6.63
N TRP A 270 -37.03 1.53 -5.54
CA TRP A 270 -36.69 0.18 -5.08
C TRP A 270 -36.56 0.08 -3.58
N GLU A 271 -36.61 -1.14 -3.05
CA GLU A 271 -36.31 -1.47 -1.66
C GLU A 271 -35.10 -2.38 -1.61
N ALA A 272 -34.14 -2.05 -0.75
CA ALA A 272 -32.95 -2.85 -0.47
C ALA A 272 -33.07 -3.48 0.91
N ARG A 273 -33.06 -4.82 0.98
CA ARG A 273 -33.11 -5.58 2.22
C ARG A 273 -31.72 -6.01 2.64
N PHE A 274 -31.33 -5.61 3.85
CA PHE A 274 -30.03 -5.93 4.42
C PHE A 274 -30.04 -7.30 5.12
N PRO A 275 -28.86 -7.93 5.34
CA PRO A 275 -28.73 -9.20 6.05
C PRO A 275 -29.32 -9.19 7.46
N ASP A 276 -29.28 -8.04 8.15
CA ASP A 276 -29.86 -7.84 9.49
C ASP A 276 -31.40 -7.72 9.49
N GLY A 277 -32.04 -7.84 8.31
CA GLY A 277 -33.49 -7.80 8.15
C GLY A 277 -34.07 -6.39 8.02
N THR A 278 -33.27 -5.34 8.20
CA THR A 278 -33.71 -3.96 7.97
C THR A 278 -33.75 -3.63 6.47
N THR A 279 -34.41 -2.52 6.12
CA THR A 279 -34.65 -2.15 4.72
C THR A 279 -34.35 -0.67 4.47
N ALA A 280 -33.64 -0.36 3.39
CA ALA A 280 -33.56 0.99 2.83
C ALA A 280 -34.57 1.13 1.68
N ARG A 281 -35.15 2.32 1.53
CA ARG A 281 -36.16 2.60 0.52
C ARG A 281 -35.72 3.75 -0.37
N THR A 282 -35.76 3.52 -1.67
CA THR A 282 -35.48 4.53 -2.68
C THR A 282 -36.78 4.99 -3.33
N ARG A 283 -36.93 6.30 -3.49
CA ARG A 283 -38.05 6.92 -4.18
C ARG A 283 -37.55 7.84 -5.28
N CYS A 284 -38.16 7.73 -6.46
CA CYS A 284 -37.91 8.65 -7.55
C CYS A 284 -38.48 10.03 -7.23
N SER A 285 -37.71 11.07 -7.51
CA SER A 285 -38.23 12.45 -7.50
C SER A 285 -39.28 12.59 -8.60
N PHE A 286 -40.44 13.15 -8.28
CA PHE A 286 -41.53 13.43 -9.24
C PHE A 286 -41.92 12.27 -10.17
N SER A 287 -41.82 11.02 -9.69
CA SER A 287 -42.19 9.79 -10.41
C SER A 287 -41.33 9.43 -11.63
N ASN A 288 -40.13 10.02 -11.78
CA ASN A 288 -39.16 9.61 -12.80
C ASN A 288 -37.71 9.79 -12.32
N CYS A 289 -37.08 8.68 -11.91
CA CYS A 289 -35.70 8.69 -11.39
C CYS A 289 -34.69 9.21 -12.41
N MET A 290 -34.93 8.99 -13.71
CA MET A 290 -33.93 9.30 -14.76
C MET A 290 -33.99 10.74 -15.26
N LYS A 291 -35.00 11.50 -14.83
CA LYS A 291 -35.12 12.92 -15.11
C LYS A 291 -34.68 13.76 -13.92
N ASP A 292 -35.21 13.44 -12.75
CA ASP A 292 -35.12 14.30 -11.56
C ASP A 292 -34.26 13.69 -10.44
N GLY A 293 -33.70 12.51 -10.66
CA GLY A 293 -32.94 11.77 -9.65
C GLY A 293 -33.82 11.05 -8.63
N TRP A 294 -33.20 10.59 -7.56
CA TRP A 294 -33.87 9.81 -6.51
C TRP A 294 -33.26 10.04 -5.14
N GLU A 295 -33.99 9.67 -4.10
CA GLU A 295 -33.52 9.70 -2.72
C GLU A 295 -33.71 8.33 -2.06
N THR A 296 -32.69 7.87 -1.36
CA THR A 296 -32.71 6.61 -0.61
C THR A 296 -32.67 6.91 0.88
N SER A 297 -33.71 6.52 1.61
CA SER A 297 -33.76 6.62 3.07
C SER A 297 -33.29 5.32 3.71
N PHE A 298 -32.39 5.43 4.69
CA PHE A 298 -31.82 4.30 5.41
C PHE A 298 -32.48 4.05 6.77
N PRO A 299 -32.35 2.83 7.34
CA PRO A 299 -32.91 2.52 8.66
C PRO A 299 -32.40 3.41 9.80
N ASP A 300 -31.21 3.98 9.68
CA ASP A 300 -30.62 4.88 10.68
C ASP A 300 -31.06 6.35 10.53
N GLY A 301 -32.03 6.61 9.65
CA GLY A 301 -32.59 7.95 9.41
C GLY A 301 -31.78 8.82 8.46
N THR A 302 -30.62 8.35 8.01
CA THR A 302 -29.83 9.06 6.99
C THR A 302 -30.43 8.90 5.60
N THR A 303 -30.01 9.77 4.66
CA THR A 303 -30.49 9.77 3.27
C THR A 303 -29.33 9.91 2.29
N ALA A 304 -29.32 9.08 1.25
CA ALA A 304 -28.51 9.32 0.05
C ALA A 304 -29.35 10.03 -1.00
N ARG A 305 -28.74 10.94 -1.76
CA ARG A 305 -29.43 11.68 -2.83
C ARG A 305 -28.69 11.56 -4.14
N THR A 306 -29.40 11.15 -5.17
CA THR A 306 -28.88 11.10 -6.54
C THR A 306 -29.43 12.24 -7.36
N ARG A 307 -28.55 12.89 -8.12
CA ARG A 307 -28.89 13.98 -9.05
C ARG A 307 -28.45 13.62 -10.46
N CYS A 308 -29.35 13.83 -11.43
CA CYS A 308 -29.02 13.70 -12.84
C CYS A 308 -28.16 14.88 -13.31
N SER A 309 -27.11 14.58 -14.08
CA SER A 309 -26.36 15.60 -14.79
C SER A 309 -27.23 16.23 -15.87
N PHE A 310 -27.35 17.56 -15.88
CA PHE A 310 -28.15 18.32 -16.85
C PHE A 310 -29.62 17.85 -17.00
N SER A 311 -30.23 17.34 -15.91
CA SER A 311 -31.62 16.86 -15.87
C SER A 311 -31.95 15.68 -16.81
N ASP A 312 -30.92 14.94 -17.25
CA ASP A 312 -31.08 13.68 -17.99
C ASP A 312 -29.96 12.72 -17.60
N CYS A 313 -30.28 11.82 -16.66
CA CYS A 313 -29.37 10.81 -16.15
C CYS A 313 -28.90 9.86 -17.27
N MET A 314 -29.75 9.56 -18.25
CA MET A 314 -29.45 8.55 -19.27
C MET A 314 -28.57 9.05 -20.39
N LYS A 315 -28.54 10.36 -20.58
CA LYS A 315 -27.64 10.99 -21.54
C LYS A 315 -26.31 11.40 -20.91
N ASN A 316 -26.35 11.91 -19.68
CA ASN A 316 -25.21 12.61 -19.09
C ASN A 316 -24.63 11.94 -17.83
N GLY A 317 -25.23 10.84 -17.37
CA GLY A 317 -24.86 10.20 -16.11
C GLY A 317 -25.44 10.92 -14.88
N TRP A 318 -25.04 10.47 -13.70
CA TRP A 318 -25.57 10.95 -12.42
C TRP A 318 -24.57 10.83 -11.29
N ASP A 319 -24.74 11.67 -10.26
CA ASP A 319 -23.95 11.64 -9.04
C ASP A 319 -24.85 11.28 -7.86
N THR A 320 -24.41 10.34 -7.02
CA THR A 320 -25.09 9.93 -5.79
C THR A 320 -24.28 10.38 -4.59
N ASP A 321 -24.79 11.35 -3.85
CA ASP A 321 -24.24 11.78 -2.57
C ASP A 321 -24.66 10.78 -1.49
N LEU A 322 -23.67 10.14 -0.87
CA LEU A 322 -23.86 9.15 0.18
C LEU A 322 -23.74 9.79 1.57
N PRO A 323 -24.44 9.25 2.58
CA PRO A 323 -24.21 9.68 3.95
C PRO A 323 -22.74 9.42 4.33
N GLY A 324 -22.06 10.45 4.85
CA GLY A 324 -20.62 10.43 5.11
C GLY A 324 -19.79 11.34 4.18
N GLY A 325 -20.43 11.95 3.17
CA GLY A 325 -19.80 12.98 2.32
C GLY A 325 -19.08 12.43 1.08
N GLU A 326 -19.14 11.12 0.85
CA GLU A 326 -18.63 10.49 -0.35
C GLU A 326 -19.65 10.57 -1.50
N THR A 327 -19.18 10.58 -2.74
CA THR A 327 -20.03 10.62 -3.94
C THR A 327 -19.70 9.45 -4.85
N ALA A 328 -20.72 8.69 -5.25
CA ALA A 328 -20.61 7.72 -6.34
C ALA A 328 -20.99 8.41 -7.66
N ARG A 329 -20.15 8.28 -8.69
CA ARG A 329 -20.32 8.97 -9.98
C ARG A 329 -20.55 7.98 -11.09
N THR A 330 -21.68 8.10 -11.77
CA THR A 330 -22.00 7.28 -12.94
C THR A 330 -21.83 8.08 -14.22
N ARG A 331 -21.14 7.49 -15.19
CA ARG A 331 -20.87 8.06 -16.52
C ARG A 331 -21.42 7.13 -17.59
N CYS A 332 -22.14 7.70 -18.56
CA CYS A 332 -22.65 6.96 -19.69
C CYS A 332 -21.53 6.61 -20.67
N SER A 333 -21.51 5.36 -21.12
CA SER A 333 -20.69 4.96 -22.26
C SER A 333 -21.19 5.67 -23.51
N PHE A 334 -20.28 6.29 -24.27
CA PHE A 334 -20.60 6.99 -25.53
C PHE A 334 -21.74 8.01 -25.44
N SER A 335 -21.99 8.59 -24.25
CA SER A 335 -23.08 9.56 -23.98
C SER A 335 -24.51 9.01 -24.10
N ASP A 336 -24.69 7.68 -24.05
CA ASP A 336 -26.01 7.05 -23.99
C ASP A 336 -26.00 5.80 -23.09
N CYS A 337 -26.38 5.99 -21.83
CA CYS A 337 -26.50 4.92 -20.84
C CYS A 337 -27.55 3.87 -21.24
N GLY A 338 -28.58 4.25 -21.99
CA GLY A 338 -29.71 3.39 -22.35
C GLY A 338 -29.42 2.44 -23.49
N LYS A 339 -28.39 2.79 -24.27
CA LYS A 339 -27.93 2.02 -25.42
C LYS A 339 -26.60 1.31 -25.17
N ASP A 340 -25.61 2.02 -24.63
CA ASP A 340 -24.24 1.53 -24.56
C ASP A 340 -23.81 1.14 -23.14
N GLY A 341 -24.68 1.38 -22.15
CA GLY A 341 -24.42 1.10 -20.74
C GLY A 341 -23.64 2.21 -20.05
N TRP A 342 -23.14 1.93 -18.84
CA TRP A 342 -22.54 2.95 -17.98
C TRP A 342 -21.45 2.37 -17.09
N THR A 343 -20.58 3.24 -16.59
CA THR A 343 -19.61 2.92 -15.55
C THR A 343 -19.90 3.78 -14.33
N THR A 344 -19.96 3.16 -13.16
CA THR A 344 -20.11 3.85 -11.88
C THR A 344 -18.84 3.74 -11.08
N ASP A 345 -18.21 4.87 -10.81
CA ASP A 345 -17.10 5.00 -9.86
C ASP A 345 -17.67 5.10 -8.45
N LEU A 346 -17.28 4.16 -7.59
CA LEU A 346 -17.72 4.04 -6.22
C LEU A 346 -16.62 4.55 -5.27
N PRO A 347 -17.00 4.96 -4.04
CA PRO A 347 -16.02 5.26 -3.01
C PRO A 347 -15.08 4.07 -2.74
N GLY A 348 -13.84 4.36 -2.34
CA GLY A 348 -12.82 3.33 -2.13
C GLY A 348 -12.17 2.79 -3.41
N GLY A 349 -12.27 3.51 -4.54
CA GLY A 349 -11.57 3.17 -5.79
C GLY A 349 -12.16 1.99 -6.56
N ARG A 350 -13.36 1.55 -6.19
CA ARG A 350 -14.10 0.50 -6.89
C ARG A 350 -14.86 1.09 -8.06
N SER A 351 -15.13 0.29 -9.08
CA SER A 351 -16.04 0.65 -10.15
C SER A 351 -16.94 -0.53 -10.53
N VAL A 352 -18.12 -0.21 -11.05
CA VAL A 352 -19.06 -1.18 -11.62
C VAL A 352 -19.30 -0.79 -13.06
N GLN A 353 -19.17 -1.73 -13.99
CA GLN A 353 -19.43 -1.50 -15.40
C GLN A 353 -20.67 -2.29 -15.84
N CYS A 354 -21.67 -1.55 -16.31
CA CYS A 354 -22.91 -2.10 -16.85
C CYS A 354 -22.92 -1.98 -18.37
N ARG A 355 -23.39 -3.03 -19.05
CA ARG A 355 -23.62 -3.06 -20.51
C ARG A 355 -25.07 -3.40 -20.80
N CYS A 356 -25.66 -2.71 -21.76
CA CYS A 356 -27.01 -3.03 -22.22
C CYS A 356 -27.00 -4.34 -23.01
N ASN A 357 -27.94 -5.23 -22.69
CA ASN A 357 -28.17 -6.41 -23.50
C ASN A 357 -28.74 -5.94 -24.85
N PHE A 358 -28.18 -6.43 -25.96
CA PHE A 358 -28.60 -6.06 -27.32
C PHE A 358 -28.71 -4.54 -27.58
N GLN A 359 -27.91 -3.73 -26.88
CA GLN A 359 -27.93 -2.27 -26.93
C GLN A 359 -29.28 -1.63 -26.54
N LYS A 360 -30.08 -2.30 -25.70
CA LYS A 360 -31.39 -1.80 -25.24
C LYS A 360 -31.60 -2.10 -23.76
N CYS A 361 -31.03 -1.29 -22.87
CA CYS A 361 -31.13 -1.51 -21.43
C CYS A 361 -32.57 -1.59 -20.90
N PHE A 362 -33.49 -0.81 -21.46
CA PHE A 362 -34.90 -0.74 -21.02
C PHE A 362 -35.78 -1.89 -21.50
N VAL A 363 -35.39 -2.55 -22.59
CA VAL A 363 -36.18 -3.62 -23.20
C VAL A 363 -35.59 -4.96 -22.84
N ASP A 364 -34.29 -5.11 -23.02
CA ASP A 364 -33.58 -6.38 -22.93
C ASP A 364 -32.76 -6.51 -21.64
N GLY A 365 -32.77 -5.49 -20.79
CA GLY A 365 -32.05 -5.45 -19.53
C GLY A 365 -30.58 -5.05 -19.66
N ALA A 366 -29.87 -5.05 -18.53
CA ALA A 366 -28.47 -4.71 -18.44
C ALA A 366 -27.73 -5.75 -17.61
N THR A 367 -26.46 -5.99 -17.95
CA THR A 367 -25.55 -6.85 -17.19
C THR A 367 -24.43 -6.01 -16.62
N CYS A 368 -24.19 -6.11 -15.30
CA CYS A 368 -23.18 -5.33 -14.57
C CYS A 368 -22.12 -6.24 -13.95
N ASN A 369 -20.86 -5.83 -14.06
CA ASN A 369 -19.69 -6.52 -13.51
C ASN A 369 -18.88 -5.60 -12.59
#